data_AF-A0A6J4PF30-F1
#
_entry.id   AF-A0A6J4PF30-F1
#
_cell.length_a   1.000
_cell.length_b   1.000
_cell.length_c   1.000
_cell.angle_alpha   90.00
_cell.angle_beta   90.00
_cell.angle_gamma   90.00
#
_symmetry.space_group_name_H-M   'P 1'
#
loop_
_entity.id
_entity.type
_entity.pdbx_description
1 polymer ?
#
loop_
_entity_poly.entity_id
_entity_poly.type
_entity_poly.pdbx_seq_one_letter_code
_entity_poly.pdbx_strand_id
1 'polypeptide(L)'
;MSVFNPDRIPSLSRLPKELGREDRLCAGCGEATEHILYRVPKKVVLVYVKDHPENVHATCIRCARSTVLTGEERERALGNR
;
A
#
# COMPACT_ATOMS: atom_id res chain seq x y z
N MET A 1 11.61 -26.69 -10.26
CA MET A 1 11.39 -25.42 -10.99
C MET A 1 9.94 -25.01 -10.82
N SER A 2 9.63 -24.20 -9.82
CA SER A 2 8.26 -23.70 -9.62
C SER A 2 8.02 -22.52 -10.55
N VAL A 3 7.14 -22.69 -11.54
CA VAL A 3 6.73 -21.65 -12.50
C VAL A 3 5.55 -20.83 -11.93
N PHE A 4 5.31 -20.91 -10.63
CA PHE A 4 4.25 -20.14 -9.99
C PHE A 4 4.76 -18.75 -9.61
N ASN A 5 4.64 -17.81 -10.56
CA ASN A 5 4.78 -16.39 -10.30
C ASN A 5 3.37 -15.83 -10.02
N PRO A 6 2.92 -15.73 -8.76
CA PRO A 6 1.60 -15.19 -8.43
C PRO A 6 1.41 -13.76 -8.97
N ASP A 7 2.49 -13.02 -9.19
CA ASP A 7 2.49 -11.71 -9.83
C ASP A 7 2.02 -11.70 -11.30
N ARG A 8 2.09 -12.84 -12.01
CA ARG A 8 1.62 -12.96 -13.41
C ARG A 8 0.14 -13.34 -13.53
N ILE A 9 -0.54 -13.63 -12.42
CA ILE A 9 -1.98 -13.91 -12.44
C ILE A 9 -2.72 -12.57 -12.55
N PRO A 10 -3.48 -12.32 -13.65
CA PRO A 10 -4.09 -11.01 -13.90
C PRO A 10 -5.00 -10.52 -12.77
N SER A 11 -5.67 -11.45 -12.09
CA SER A 11 -6.56 -11.16 -10.97
C SER A 11 -5.82 -10.79 -9.68
N LEU A 12 -4.70 -11.44 -9.37
CA LEU A 12 -3.90 -11.14 -8.17
C LEU A 12 -3.15 -9.82 -8.28
N SER A 13 -2.86 -9.37 -9.51
CA SER A 13 -2.29 -8.05 -9.76
C SER A 13 -3.21 -6.88 -9.36
N ARG A 14 -4.47 -7.16 -9.00
CA ARG A 14 -5.44 -6.16 -8.52
C ARG A 14 -5.57 -6.13 -7.00
N LEU A 15 -5.00 -7.12 -6.30
CA LEU A 15 -5.15 -7.22 -4.84
C LEU A 15 -4.16 -6.28 -4.14
N PRO A 16 -4.62 -5.51 -3.14
CA PRO A 16 -3.72 -4.83 -2.22
C PRO A 16 -2.76 -5.81 -1.56
N LYS A 17 -1.50 -5.40 -1.40
CA LYS A 17 -0.49 -6.16 -0.67
C LYS A 17 -0.10 -5.40 0.59
N GLU A 18 -0.20 -6.04 1.76
CA GLU A 18 0.36 -5.49 3.00
C GLU A 18 1.89 -5.40 2.87
N LEU A 19 2.43 -4.23 3.16
CA LEU A 19 3.87 -3.93 3.19
C LEU A 19 4.42 -3.99 4.62
N GLY A 20 3.57 -3.75 5.62
CA GLY A 20 3.96 -3.74 7.02
C GLY A 20 3.05 -2.84 7.84
N ARG A 21 3.52 -2.50 9.04
CA ARG A 21 2.79 -1.68 10.01
C ARG A 21 3.73 -0.65 10.60
N GLU A 22 3.21 0.54 10.90
CA GLU A 22 3.99 1.65 11.45
C GLU A 22 3.13 2.46 12.42
N ASP A 23 3.67 2.79 13.59
CA ASP A 23 3.05 3.75 14.49
C ASP A 23 3.21 5.17 13.96
N ARG A 24 2.09 5.87 13.76
CA ARG A 24 2.09 7.27 13.33
C ARG A 24 0.88 8.02 13.85
N LEU A 25 1.00 9.35 13.87
CA LEU A 25 -0.12 10.23 14.19
C LEU A 25 -1.13 10.20 13.03
N CYS A 26 -2.37 9.79 13.33
CA CYS A 26 -3.41 9.75 12.32
C CYS A 26 -3.93 11.15 12.00
N ALA A 27 -3.81 11.60 10.75
CA ALA A 27 -4.41 12.86 10.29
C ALA A 27 -5.96 12.87 10.37
N GLY A 28 -6.58 11.68 10.44
CA GLY A 28 -8.03 11.53 10.51
C GLY A 28 -8.60 11.67 11.93
N CYS A 29 -8.05 10.94 12.90
CA CYS A 29 -8.57 10.91 14.27
C CYS A 29 -7.65 11.58 15.31
N GLY A 30 -6.45 12.04 14.92
CA GLY A 30 -5.51 12.72 15.80
C GLY A 30 -4.77 11.82 16.80
N GLU A 31 -5.00 10.51 16.76
CA GLU A 31 -4.40 9.54 17.67
C GLU A 31 -3.05 9.03 17.15
N ALA A 32 -2.08 8.85 18.06
CA ALA A 32 -0.86 8.11 17.78
C ALA A 32 -1.17 6.62 17.85
N THR A 33 -1.19 5.95 16.70
CA THR A 33 -1.64 4.56 16.60
C THR A 33 -1.01 3.85 15.41
N GLU A 34 -1.11 2.52 15.41
CA GLU A 34 -0.63 1.68 14.33
C GLU A 34 -1.41 1.95 13.03
N HIS A 35 -0.69 2.08 11.93
CA HIS A 35 -1.23 2.15 10.59
C HIS A 35 -0.70 0.98 9.78
N ILE A 36 -1.60 0.32 9.05
CA ILE A 36 -1.22 -0.77 8.14
C ILE A 36 -0.87 -0.15 6.79
N LEU A 37 0.32 -0.48 6.28
CA LEU A 37 0.81 -0.02 5.00
C LEU A 37 0.40 -1.01 3.91
N TYR A 38 -0.29 -0.52 2.88
CA TYR A 38 -0.72 -1.32 1.73
C TYR A 38 -0.15 -0.75 0.44
N ARG A 39 0.37 -1.64 -0.42
CA ARG A 39 0.56 -1.37 -1.84
C ARG A 39 -0.72 -1.72 -2.58
N VAL A 40 -1.45 -0.70 -3.00
CA VAL A 40 -2.70 -0.78 -3.76
C VAL A 40 -2.41 -0.54 -5.25
N PRO A 41 -2.63 -1.53 -6.12
CA PRO A 41 -2.50 -1.34 -7.57
C PRO A 41 -3.47 -0.26 -8.07
N LYS A 42 -2.99 0.69 -8.87
CA LYS A 42 -3.82 1.77 -9.41
C LYS A 42 -4.30 1.44 -10.81
N LYS A 43 -5.60 1.57 -11.06
CA LYS A 43 -6.17 1.40 -12.39
C LYS A 43 -5.93 2.67 -13.21
N VAL A 44 -5.14 2.57 -14.27
CA VAL A 44 -4.85 3.64 -15.21
C VAL A 44 -5.19 3.11 -16.60
N VAL A 45 -6.14 3.75 -17.29
CA VAL A 45 -6.58 3.43 -18.67
C VAL A 45 -6.51 1.93 -19.01
N LEU A 46 -7.53 1.18 -18.56
CA LEU A 46 -7.70 -0.27 -18.76
C LEU A 46 -6.65 -1.21 -18.14
N VAL A 47 -5.52 -0.71 -17.63
CA VAL A 47 -4.47 -1.51 -16.99
C VAL A 47 -4.31 -1.18 -15.51
N TYR A 48 -3.76 -2.11 -14.72
CA TYR A 48 -3.40 -1.87 -13.32
C TYR A 48 -1.89 -1.64 -13.22
N VAL A 49 -1.51 -0.47 -12.76
CA VAL A 49 -0.12 -0.05 -12.57
C VAL A 49 0.24 -0.30 -11.11
N LYS A 50 1.13 -1.26 -10.89
CA LYS A 50 1.69 -1.54 -9.57
C LYS A 50 2.73 -0.50 -9.15
N ASP A 51 3.36 0.21 -10.08
CA ASP A 51 4.34 1.27 -9.82
C ASP A 51 3.75 2.65 -10.11
N HIS A 52 2.73 3.02 -9.33
CA HIS A 52 2.13 4.34 -9.39
C HIS A 52 2.68 5.17 -8.22
N PRO A 53 2.87 6.49 -8.34
CA PRO A 53 3.33 7.32 -7.22
C PRO A 53 2.35 7.31 -6.02
N GLU A 54 1.07 7.00 -6.27
CA GLU A 54 0.00 6.98 -5.25
C GLU A 54 -0.47 5.57 -4.87
N ASN A 55 0.39 4.57 -5.09
CA ASN A 55 0.07 3.17 -4.82
C ASN A 55 0.28 2.76 -3.36
N VAL A 56 0.92 3.57 -2.52
CA VAL A 56 1.14 3.23 -1.10
C VAL A 56 0.14 3.98 -0.22
N HIS A 57 -0.54 3.23 0.63
CA HIS A 57 -1.60 3.71 1.52
C HIS A 57 -1.26 3.32 2.94
N ALA A 58 -1.41 4.25 3.88
CA ALA A 58 -1.37 3.98 5.31
C ALA A 58 -2.78 4.05 5.88
N THR A 59 -3.30 2.93 6.40
CA THR A 59 -4.65 2.84 6.95
C THR A 59 -4.61 2.74 8.46
N CYS A 60 -5.24 3.70 9.14
CA CYS A 60 -5.33 3.73 10.60
C CYS A 60 -6.18 2.58 11.14
N ILE A 61 -5.69 1.81 12.13
CA ILE A 61 -6.47 0.72 12.74
C ILE A 61 -7.67 1.22 13.55
N ARG A 62 -7.67 2.48 14.00
CA ARG A 62 -8.70 3.05 14.87
C ARG A 62 -9.87 3.63 14.09
N CYS A 63 -9.59 4.45 13.08
CA CYS A 63 -10.62 5.17 12.32
C CYS A 63 -10.80 4.67 10.88
N ALA A 64 -10.02 3.66 10.45
CA ALA A 64 -10.05 3.06 9.12
C ALA A 64 -9.84 4.05 7.95
N ARG A 65 -9.39 5.27 8.22
CA ARG A 65 -9.02 6.23 7.16
C ARG A 65 -7.66 5.87 6.59
N SER A 66 -7.58 5.91 5.27
CA SER A 66 -6.36 5.71 4.51
C SER A 66 -5.78 7.05 4.07
N THR A 67 -4.47 7.19 4.20
CA THR A 67 -3.69 8.32 3.67
C THR A 67 -2.74 7.79 2.60
N VAL A 68 -2.66 8.47 1.45
CA VAL A 68 -1.70 8.12 0.40
C VAL A 68 -0.31 8.59 0.83
N LEU A 69 0.67 7.69 0.82
CA LEU A 69 2.07 8.02 1.06
C LEU A 69 2.74 8.39 -0.27
N THR A 70 3.52 9.47 -0.26
CA THR A 70 4.25 9.97 -1.44
C THR A 70 5.70 10.28 -1.09
N GLY A 71 6.57 10.41 -2.10
CA GLY A 71 7.96 10.81 -1.90
C GLY A 71 8.73 9.85 -0.97
N GLU A 72 9.49 10.41 -0.03
CA GLU A 72 10.36 9.63 0.87
C GLU A 72 9.60 8.63 1.77
N GLU A 73 8.39 8.98 2.23
CA GLU A 73 7.57 8.05 3.03
C GLU A 73 7.18 6.81 2.23
N ARG A 74 6.87 7.00 0.94
CA ARG A 74 6.61 5.89 0.02
C ARG A 74 7.86 5.04 -0.18
N GLU A 75 8.99 5.66 -0.46
CA GLU A 75 10.24 4.91 -0.70
C GLU A 75 10.64 4.09 0.53
N ARG A 76 10.49 4.66 1.73
CA ARG A 76 10.72 3.94 2.99
C ARG A 76 9.78 2.73 3.14
N ALA A 77 8.49 2.91 2.87
CA ALA A 77 7.51 1.82 2.94
C ALA A 77 7.79 0.69 1.92
N LEU A 78 8.33 1.03 0.74
CA LEU A 78 8.70 0.07 -0.30
C LEU A 78 10.08 -0.59 -0.04
N GLY A 79 10.99 0.10 0.66
CA GLY A 79 12.34 -0.36 0.96
C GLY A 79 12.43 -1.39 2.09
N ASN A 80 11.38 -1.54 2.89
CA ASN A 80 11.32 -2.48 4.02
C ASN A 80 11.09 -3.97 3.60
N ARG A 81 11.59 -4.37 2.43
CA ARG A 81 11.32 -5.67 1.78
C ARG A 81 12.28 -6.78 2.22
#